data_AF-A0A915D0H6-F1
#
_entry.id   AF-A0A915D0H6-F1
#
_cell.length_a   1.000
_cell.length_b   1.000
_cell.length_c   1.000
_cell.angle_alpha   90.00
_cell.angle_beta   90.00
_cell.angle_gamma   90.00
#
_symmetry.space_group_name_H-M   'P 1'
#
loop_
_entity.id
_entity.type
_entity.pdbx_description
1 polymer ?
#
loop_
_entity_poly.entity_id
_entity_poly.type
_entity_poly.pdbx_seq_one_letter_code
_entity_poly.pdbx_strand_id
1 'polypeptide(L)'
;MSAVAREITYALSLILMPHTVVLECYFPHHLQIFYPLLKMITLVNYDAAVLSNVITSQKLIENKQKIAELLSALLGVLKPGAVVIIRENLDQYSAQLISEVTKFLDVFATSKDDKVLGFNFYGMNQVQDSMFAHNNFLDVLDTEQSEL
;
A
#
# COMPACT_ATOMS: atom_id res chain seq x y z
N MET A 1 20.57 2.15 -5.61
CA MET A 1 19.10 2.13 -5.47
C MET A 1 18.55 1.17 -6.51
N SER A 2 17.72 0.19 -6.13
CA SER A 2 17.13 -0.76 -7.09
C SER A 2 16.20 -0.04 -8.07
N ALA A 3 15.94 -0.63 -9.24
CA ALA A 3 15.02 -0.08 -10.24
C ALA A 3 13.60 0.13 -9.65
N VAL A 4 13.11 -0.84 -8.88
CA VAL A 4 11.83 -0.77 -8.16
C VAL A 4 11.78 0.41 -7.18
N ALA A 5 12.84 0.64 -6.40
CA ALA A 5 12.89 1.77 -5.46
C ALA A 5 12.87 3.13 -6.18
N ARG A 6 13.44 3.22 -7.38
CA ARG A 6 13.35 4.41 -8.24
C ARG A 6 11.93 4.64 -8.76
N GLU A 7 11.22 3.59 -9.17
CA GLU A 7 9.83 3.71 -9.63
C GLU A 7 8.91 4.19 -8.50
N ILE A 8 9.06 3.65 -7.29
CA ILE A 8 8.32 4.10 -6.11
C ILE A 8 8.63 5.58 -5.80
N THR A 9 9.91 5.96 -5.81
CA THR A 9 10.31 7.36 -5.56
C THR A 9 9.77 8.32 -6.61
N TYR A 10 9.70 7.89 -7.88
CA TYR A 10 9.11 8.67 -8.97
C TYR A 10 7.60 8.83 -8.81
N ALA A 11 6.88 7.76 -8.45
CA ALA A 11 5.44 7.85 -8.18
C ALA A 11 5.13 8.81 -7.02
N LEU A 12 5.95 8.76 -5.95
CA LEU A 12 5.84 9.71 -4.84
C LEU A 12 6.12 11.15 -5.27
N SER A 13 7.14 11.39 -6.10
CA SER A 13 7.54 12.75 -6.50
C SER A 13 6.56 13.43 -7.47
N LEU A 14 5.70 12.67 -8.16
CA LEU A 14 4.62 13.22 -8.99
C LEU A 14 3.51 13.86 -8.16
N ILE A 15 3.37 13.45 -6.90
CA ILE A 15 2.22 13.82 -6.05
C ILE A 15 2.65 14.66 -4.84
N LEU A 16 3.88 14.47 -4.34
CA LEU A 16 4.34 15.04 -3.08
C LEU A 16 5.34 16.20 -3.27
N MET A 17 5.27 17.18 -2.35
CA MET A 17 6.17 18.32 -2.29
C MET A 17 7.49 17.99 -1.55
N PRO A 18 8.58 18.78 -1.70
CA PRO A 18 9.93 18.45 -1.20
C PRO A 18 10.12 18.29 0.33
N HIS A 19 9.07 18.37 1.16
CA HIS A 19 9.13 18.23 2.62
C HIS A 19 8.09 17.22 3.14
N THR A 20 8.17 15.99 2.64
CA THR A 20 7.22 14.91 2.96
C THR A 20 7.81 13.93 3.96
N VAL A 21 7.03 13.56 4.98
CA VAL A 21 7.33 12.42 5.86
C VAL A 21 6.68 11.17 5.30
N VAL A 22 7.50 10.18 4.92
CA VAL A 22 7.06 8.92 4.31
C VAL A 22 7.15 7.78 5.33
N LEU A 23 6.09 7.00 5.46
CA LEU A 23 6.10 5.73 6.17
C LEU A 23 6.45 4.59 5.21
N GLU A 24 7.62 3.96 5.38
CA GLU A 24 8.01 2.79 4.58
C GLU A 24 7.78 1.49 5.34
N CYS A 25 6.92 0.62 4.80
CA CYS A 25 6.63 -0.70 5.34
C CYS A 25 7.20 -1.79 4.43
N TYR A 26 8.31 -2.40 4.87
CA TYR A 26 8.92 -3.56 4.21
C TYR A 26 8.89 -4.79 5.12
N PHE A 27 8.48 -5.93 4.57
CA PHE A 27 8.61 -7.24 5.23
C PHE A 27 9.45 -8.19 4.37
N PRO A 28 10.77 -8.30 4.62
CA PRO A 28 11.53 -9.43 4.09
C PRO A 28 11.12 -10.71 4.82
N HIS A 29 11.11 -11.82 4.09
CA HIS A 29 10.75 -13.16 4.56
C HIS A 29 11.35 -13.45 5.96
N HIS A 30 10.49 -13.89 6.90
CA HIS A 30 10.79 -14.29 8.29
C HIS A 30 10.73 -13.27 9.43
N LEU A 31 9.85 -12.27 9.40
CA LEU A 31 9.49 -11.56 10.64
C LEU A 31 8.00 -11.60 10.92
N GLN A 32 7.65 -12.29 12.01
CA GLN A 32 6.32 -12.32 12.59
C GLN A 32 5.84 -10.89 12.84
N ILE A 33 4.71 -10.58 12.21
CA ILE A 33 3.63 -9.69 12.66
C ILE A 33 3.88 -9.26 14.11
N PHE A 34 4.23 -7.99 14.35
CA PHE A 34 3.86 -7.19 15.56
C PHE A 34 4.74 -5.94 15.76
N TYR A 35 5.90 -5.80 15.11
CA TYR A 35 6.82 -4.70 15.44
C TYR A 35 6.64 -3.34 14.71
N PRO A 36 6.12 -3.23 13.47
CA PRO A 36 5.90 -1.91 12.86
C PRO A 36 4.60 -1.23 13.32
N LEU A 37 3.54 -2.00 13.63
CA LEU A 37 2.28 -1.46 14.19
C LEU A 37 2.47 -0.75 15.54
N LEU A 38 3.39 -1.24 16.39
CA LEU A 38 3.69 -0.60 17.68
C LEU A 38 4.57 0.67 17.54
N LYS A 39 5.40 0.79 16.49
CA LYS A 39 6.17 2.02 16.20
C LYS A 39 5.36 3.05 15.42
N MET A 40 4.32 2.64 14.68
CA MET A 40 3.31 3.52 14.08
C MET A 40 2.60 4.38 15.13
N ILE A 41 2.49 3.90 16.38
CA ILE A 41 1.82 4.63 17.48
C ILE A 41 2.64 5.85 17.95
N THR A 42 3.95 5.91 17.69
CA THR A 42 4.80 7.03 18.15
C THR A 42 4.84 8.25 17.22
N LEU A 43 4.32 8.15 15.99
CA LEU A 43 4.30 9.25 15.03
C LEU A 43 2.98 9.21 14.24
N VAL A 44 2.16 10.24 14.40
CA VAL A 44 0.91 10.46 13.66
C VAL A 44 1.11 11.57 12.63
N ASN A 45 0.34 11.55 11.54
CA ASN A 45 0.31 12.56 10.46
C ASN A 45 1.40 12.40 9.38
N TYR A 46 1.50 11.21 8.78
CA TYR A 46 2.35 11.00 7.60
C TYR A 46 1.72 11.63 6.33
N ASP A 47 2.58 12.15 5.44
CA ASP A 47 2.19 12.72 4.14
C ASP A 47 2.11 11.64 3.06
N ALA A 48 2.80 10.52 3.27
CA ALA A 48 2.66 9.33 2.44
C ALA A 48 3.00 8.03 3.17
N ALA A 49 2.54 6.91 2.63
CA ALA A 49 2.93 5.58 3.04
C ALA A 49 3.20 4.66 1.83
N VAL A 50 4.18 3.77 1.98
CA VAL A 50 4.50 2.73 1.00
C VAL A 50 4.36 1.38 1.65
N LEU A 51 3.42 0.57 1.16
CA LEU A 51 3.27 -0.84 1.49
C LEU A 51 3.92 -1.65 0.37
N SER A 52 5.03 -2.33 0.62
CA SER A 52 5.69 -3.17 -0.38
C SER A 52 5.69 -4.65 0.00
N ASN A 53 4.97 -5.47 -0.77
CA ASN A 53 4.74 -6.89 -0.58
C ASN A 53 4.17 -7.26 0.79
N VAL A 54 3.42 -6.37 1.43
CA VAL A 54 2.90 -6.58 2.79
C VAL A 54 1.76 -7.59 2.75
N ILE A 55 0.84 -7.44 1.80
CA ILE A 55 -0.36 -8.27 1.68
C ILE A 55 0.04 -9.69 1.28
N THR A 56 0.94 -9.82 0.31
CA THR A 56 1.39 -11.10 -0.23
C THR A 56 2.32 -11.84 0.72
N SER A 57 3.32 -11.17 1.32
CA SER A 57 4.29 -11.81 2.24
C SER A 57 3.64 -12.39 3.49
N GLN A 58 2.55 -11.79 3.96
CA GLN A 58 1.80 -12.23 5.14
C GLN A 58 0.58 -13.11 4.80
N LYS A 59 0.40 -13.47 3.52
CA LYS A 59 -0.76 -14.24 3.02
C LYS A 59 -2.10 -13.61 3.40
N LEU A 60 -2.16 -12.28 3.45
CA LEU A 60 -3.38 -11.53 3.82
C LEU A 60 -4.39 -11.46 2.67
N ILE A 61 -3.94 -11.73 1.44
CA ILE A 61 -4.77 -11.65 0.23
C ILE A 61 -6.04 -12.53 0.29
N GLU A 62 -6.02 -13.61 1.07
CA GLU A 62 -7.16 -14.52 1.28
C GLU A 62 -8.09 -14.07 2.43
N ASN A 63 -7.68 -13.07 3.22
CA ASN A 63 -8.37 -12.63 4.43
C ASN A 63 -8.67 -11.11 4.38
N LYS A 64 -9.84 -10.78 3.82
CA LYS A 64 -10.34 -9.40 3.68
C LYS A 64 -10.41 -8.65 5.02
N GLN A 65 -10.70 -9.33 6.12
CA GLN A 65 -10.73 -8.71 7.45
C GLN A 65 -9.35 -8.22 7.88
N LYS A 66 -8.29 -9.01 7.67
CA LYS A 66 -6.92 -8.58 7.98
C LYS A 66 -6.44 -7.44 7.09
N ILE A 67 -6.86 -7.42 5.83
CA ILE A 67 -6.60 -6.28 4.94
C ILE A 67 -7.34 -5.04 5.48
N ALA A 68 -8.61 -5.17 5.88
CA ALA A 68 -9.36 -4.07 6.49
C ALA A 68 -8.69 -3.50 7.76
N GLU A 69 -8.15 -4.36 8.61
CA GLU A 69 -7.40 -3.97 9.82
C GLU A 69 -6.12 -3.20 9.46
N LEU A 70 -5.36 -3.68 8.46
CA LEU A 70 -4.17 -3.02 7.95
C LEU A 70 -4.50 -1.63 7.39
N LEU A 71 -5.52 -1.53 6.53
CA LEU A 71 -5.93 -0.29 5.89
C LEU A 71 -6.51 0.72 6.90
N SER A 72 -7.29 0.25 7.88
CA SER A 72 -7.79 1.10 8.96
C SER A 72 -6.65 1.66 9.82
N ALA A 73 -5.66 0.82 10.16
CA ALA A 73 -4.48 1.26 10.88
C ALA A 73 -3.67 2.29 10.08
N LEU A 74 -3.58 2.10 8.76
CA LEU A 74 -2.90 3.02 7.85
C LEU A 74 -3.61 4.38 7.80
N LEU A 75 -4.91 4.41 7.52
CA LEU A 75 -5.71 5.65 7.57
C LEU A 75 -5.64 6.33 8.94
N GLY A 76 -5.46 5.55 10.01
CA GLY A 76 -5.31 6.06 11.36
C GLY A 76 -4.06 6.92 11.60
N VAL A 77 -3.00 6.74 10.80
CA VAL A 77 -1.71 7.43 10.95
C VAL A 77 -1.40 8.43 9.84
N LEU A 78 -2.16 8.38 8.74
CA LEU A 78 -2.02 9.28 7.60
C LEU A 78 -2.72 10.63 7.83
N LYS A 79 -2.19 11.69 7.22
CA LYS A 79 -2.94 12.94 7.04
C LYS A 79 -4.06 12.75 6.02
N PRO A 80 -5.11 13.59 6.06
CA PRO A 80 -6.02 13.75 4.92
C PRO A 80 -5.26 14.18 3.66
N GLY A 81 -5.58 13.57 2.52
CA GLY A 81 -4.91 13.85 1.25
C GLY A 81 -3.51 13.24 1.12
N ALA A 82 -3.09 12.41 2.08
CA ALA A 82 -1.82 11.69 2.02
C ALA A 82 -1.84 10.62 0.93
N VAL A 83 -0.66 10.30 0.41
CA VAL A 83 -0.52 9.33 -0.69
C VAL A 83 -0.18 7.96 -0.15
N VAL A 84 -0.85 6.93 -0.64
CA VAL A 84 -0.50 5.53 -0.37
C VAL A 84 -0.04 4.88 -1.66
N ILE A 85 1.09 4.20 -1.60
CA ILE A 85 1.56 3.32 -2.67
C ILE A 85 1.55 1.89 -2.15
N ILE A 86 0.77 1.02 -2.80
CA ILE A 86 0.70 -0.40 -2.51
C ILE A 86 1.39 -1.14 -3.65
N ARG A 87 2.60 -1.64 -3.39
CA ARG A 87 3.34 -2.49 -4.32
C ARG A 87 3.15 -3.94 -3.93
N GLU A 88 2.56 -4.77 -4.80
CA GLU A 88 2.40 -6.21 -4.53
C GLU A 88 2.77 -7.05 -5.76
N ASN A 89 3.52 -8.13 -5.52
CA ASN A 89 3.76 -9.16 -6.54
C ASN A 89 2.67 -10.24 -6.47
N LEU A 90 1.75 -10.21 -7.44
CA LEU A 90 0.55 -11.05 -7.47
C LEU A 90 0.66 -12.27 -8.39
N ASP A 91 1.83 -12.53 -8.98
CA ASP A 91 2.05 -13.58 -10.00
C ASP A 91 1.65 -15.00 -9.55
N GLN A 92 1.65 -15.24 -8.24
CA GLN A 92 1.29 -16.54 -7.65
C GLN A 92 -0.21 -16.73 -7.41
N TYR A 93 -1.05 -15.73 -7.69
CA TYR A 93 -2.47 -15.73 -7.36
C TYR A 93 -3.36 -15.79 -8.59
N SER A 94 -4.58 -16.30 -8.41
CA SER A 94 -5.54 -16.38 -9.49
C SER A 94 -6.07 -14.99 -9.86
N ALA A 95 -6.36 -14.78 -11.15
CA ALA A 95 -6.95 -13.54 -11.64
C ALA A 95 -8.26 -13.15 -10.90
N GLN A 96 -9.04 -14.15 -10.47
CA GLN A 96 -10.26 -13.93 -9.70
C GLN A 96 -9.96 -13.35 -8.31
N LEU A 97 -8.99 -13.92 -7.58
CA LEU A 97 -8.60 -13.41 -6.28
C LEU A 97 -8.01 -12.00 -6.37
N ILE A 98 -7.17 -11.76 -7.38
CA ILE A 98 -6.61 -10.43 -7.67
C ILE A 98 -7.75 -9.42 -7.89
N SER A 99 -8.71 -9.74 -8.77
CA SER A 99 -9.85 -8.86 -9.03
C SER A 99 -10.69 -8.58 -7.77
N GLU A 100 -10.88 -9.57 -6.91
CA GLU A 100 -11.63 -9.39 -5.67
C GLU A 100 -10.92 -8.46 -4.68
N VAL A 101 -9.58 -8.58 -4.57
CA VAL A 101 -8.80 -7.73 -3.66
C VAL A 101 -8.70 -6.31 -4.21
N THR A 102 -8.44 -6.12 -5.51
CA THR A 102 -8.43 -4.76 -6.11
C THR A 102 -9.79 -4.07 -5.94
N LYS A 103 -10.90 -4.78 -6.16
CA LYS A 103 -12.24 -4.24 -5.89
C LYS A 103 -12.44 -3.89 -4.42
N PHE A 104 -11.88 -4.70 -3.52
CA PHE A 104 -11.98 -4.45 -2.08
C PHE A 104 -11.19 -3.20 -1.66
N LEU A 105 -10.00 -2.99 -2.21
CA LEU A 105 -9.18 -1.80 -1.95
C LEU A 105 -9.90 -0.53 -2.44
N ASP A 106 -10.41 -0.56 -3.67
CA ASP A 106 -11.10 0.59 -4.31
C ASP A 106 -12.35 1.06 -3.56
N VAL A 107 -13.10 0.14 -2.95
CA VAL A 107 -14.33 0.48 -2.19
C VAL A 107 -14.11 0.52 -0.69
N PHE A 108 -12.87 0.40 -0.21
CA PHE A 108 -12.58 0.33 1.21
C PHE A 108 -12.95 1.63 1.90
N ALA A 109 -13.81 1.53 2.91
CA ALA A 109 -14.17 2.63 3.78
C ALA A 109 -14.21 2.16 5.24
N THR A 110 -13.80 3.03 6.15
CA THR A 110 -13.84 2.81 7.60
C THR A 110 -14.34 4.07 8.30
N SER A 111 -14.71 3.98 9.58
CA SER A 111 -15.12 5.15 10.35
C SER A 111 -14.13 5.45 11.47
N LYS A 112 -13.79 6.73 11.61
CA LYS A 112 -12.98 7.24 12.72
C LYS A 112 -13.53 8.60 13.13
N ASP A 113 -13.83 8.77 14.41
CA ASP A 113 -14.37 10.02 14.97
C ASP A 113 -15.60 10.56 14.20
N ASP A 114 -16.57 9.68 13.92
CA ASP A 114 -17.80 9.95 13.15
C ASP A 114 -17.60 10.44 11.70
N LYS A 115 -16.39 10.30 11.15
CA LYS A 115 -16.07 10.56 9.74
C LYS A 115 -15.82 9.25 9.00
N VAL A 116 -16.21 9.22 7.73
CA VAL A 116 -15.95 8.09 6.84
C VAL A 116 -14.60 8.34 6.17
N LEU A 117 -13.62 7.51 6.49
CA LEU A 117 -12.31 7.53 5.85
C LEU A 117 -12.26 6.48 4.75
N GLY A 118 -11.55 6.80 3.68
CA GLY A 118 -11.33 5.88 2.57
C GLY A 118 -10.13 6.27 1.74
N PHE A 119 -10.01 5.64 0.59
CA PHE A 119 -9.00 5.93 -0.40
C PHE A 119 -9.67 6.30 -1.71
N ASN A 120 -9.11 7.31 -2.37
CA ASN A 120 -9.39 7.60 -3.76
C ASN A 120 -8.33 6.95 -4.64
N PHE A 121 -8.79 6.13 -5.57
CA PHE A 121 -7.94 5.55 -6.59
C PHE A 121 -7.35 6.63 -7.51
N TYR A 122 -6.02 6.64 -7.65
CA TYR A 122 -5.31 7.50 -8.61
C TYR A 122 -4.88 6.71 -9.85
N GLY A 123 -4.29 5.54 -9.67
CA GLY A 123 -3.81 4.74 -10.79
C GLY A 123 -3.07 3.48 -10.37
N MET A 124 -3.04 2.51 -11.29
CA MET A 124 -2.40 1.21 -11.10
C MET A 124 -1.40 0.97 -12.23
N ASN A 125 -0.12 0.76 -11.90
CA ASN A 125 0.98 0.60 -12.86
C ASN A 125 1.70 -0.73 -12.66
N GLN A 126 2.19 -1.35 -13.74
CA GLN A 126 3.06 -2.51 -13.65
C GLN A 126 4.50 -2.09 -13.37
N VAL A 127 5.21 -2.83 -12.51
CA VAL A 127 6.62 -2.59 -12.22
C VAL A 127 7.46 -2.99 -13.44
N GLN A 128 8.17 -2.02 -14.03
CA GLN A 128 8.84 -2.23 -15.31
C GLN A 128 9.98 -3.24 -15.21
N ASP A 129 10.76 -3.16 -14.12
CA ASP A 129 11.84 -4.11 -13.84
C ASP A 129 11.32 -5.57 -13.83
N SER A 130 10.17 -5.81 -13.19
CA SER A 130 9.53 -7.13 -13.14
C SER A 130 9.06 -7.62 -14.51
N MET A 131 8.55 -6.72 -15.35
CA MET A 131 8.15 -7.06 -16.72
C MET A 131 9.36 -7.42 -17.59
N PHE A 132 10.36 -6.54 -17.64
CA PHE A 132 11.44 -6.65 -18.62
C PHE A 132 12.57 -7.60 -18.19
N ALA A 133 12.83 -7.72 -16.88
CA ALA A 133 13.87 -8.60 -16.37
C ALA A 133 13.34 -10.00 -15.99
N HIS A 134 12.06 -10.11 -15.63
CA HIS A 134 11.50 -11.32 -15.04
C HIS A 134 10.25 -11.87 -15.75
N ASN A 135 9.75 -11.23 -16.82
CA ASN A 135 8.50 -11.58 -17.49
C ASN A 135 7.29 -11.65 -16.54
N ASN A 136 7.32 -10.88 -15.45
CA ASN A 136 6.25 -10.80 -14.47
C ASN A 136 5.42 -9.53 -14.69
N PHE A 137 4.18 -9.72 -15.15
CA PHE A 137 3.22 -8.65 -15.46
C PHE A 137 2.21 -8.40 -14.32
N LEU A 138 2.31 -9.16 -13.23
CA LEU A 138 1.40 -9.09 -12.08
C LEU A 138 2.10 -8.50 -10.85
N ASP A 139 3.24 -7.85 -11.04
CA ASP A 139 3.87 -6.99 -10.05
C ASP A 139 3.38 -5.56 -10.24
N VAL A 140 2.60 -5.08 -9.29
CA VAL A 140 1.77 -3.90 -9.47
C VAL A 140 2.01 -2.86 -8.39
N LEU A 141 1.97 -1.59 -8.79
CA LEU A 141 1.96 -0.39 -7.98
C LEU A 141 0.58 0.24 -8.04
N ASP A 142 -0.20 0.10 -6.97
CA ASP A 142 -1.45 0.82 -6.77
C ASP A 142 -1.19 2.14 -6.04
N THR A 143 -1.74 3.23 -6.55
CA THR A 143 -1.56 4.57 -6.00
C THR A 143 -2.91 5.12 -5.58
N GLU A 144 -3.00 5.50 -4.32
CA GLU A 144 -4.23 5.93 -3.67
C GLU A 144 -3.98 7.23 -2.89
N GLN A 145 -5.05 8.01 -2.69
CA GLN A 145 -5.01 9.21 -1.87
C GLN A 145 -6.04 9.08 -0.73
N SER A 146 -5.63 9.32 0.51
CA SER A 146 -6.54 9.25 1.65
C SER A 146 -7.59 10.36 1.62
N GLU A 147 -8.84 10.01 1.89
CA GLU A 147 -9.96 10.94 2.02
C GLU A 147 -10.52 11.00 3.46
N LEU A 148 -11.17 12.13 3.76
CA LEU A 148 -11.87 12.43 5.02
C LEU A 148 -13.39 12.46 4.83
#